data_AF-A0A7S0C0J6-F1
#
_entry.id   AF-A0A7S0C0J6-F1
#
_cell.length_a   1.000
_cell.length_b   1.000
_cell.length_c   1.000
_cell.angle_alpha   90.00
_cell.angle_beta   90.00
_cell.angle_gamma   90.00
#
_symmetry.space_group_name_H-M   'P 1'
#
loop_
_entity.id
_entity.type
_entity.pdbx_description
1 polymer ?
#
loop_
_entity_poly.entity_id
_entity_poly.type
_entity_poly.pdbx_seq_one_letter_code
_entity_poly.pdbx_strand_id
1 'polypeptide(L)'
;MADEKYDDGVPVFPWASTVGAICTACTTLILFGTATFAIYYMEQVSSSRIDEINAIVTDEEVQIADERESYGKEVYAQATKWSVVPFRQKIVLVSSLTYAIASCYMVFLFPEYCFVEFGLTSTIERDLNGNFLNLIQPMGILSCALLAISCSLLAIFLHWSKRKTADTLKRIVDENSSGLELGVARVRNTSEYSPLRVNDET
;
A
#
# COMPACT_ATOMS: atom_id res chain seq x y z
N MET A 1 -42.36 15.75 27.99
CA MET A 1 -43.04 15.78 26.69
C MET A 1 -42.19 16.69 25.82
N ALA A 2 -41.23 16.12 25.10
CA ALA A 2 -40.37 16.92 24.22
C ALA A 2 -41.17 17.22 22.96
N ASP A 3 -41.28 18.49 22.58
CA ASP A 3 -41.98 18.91 21.37
C ASP A 3 -41.35 18.21 20.16
N GLU A 4 -42.13 17.33 19.54
CA GLU A 4 -41.78 16.63 18.30
C GLU A 4 -41.81 17.68 17.18
N LYS A 5 -40.61 18.09 16.73
CA LYS A 5 -40.48 18.98 15.59
C LYS A 5 -40.64 18.14 14.33
N TYR A 6 -41.59 18.52 13.50
CA TYR A 6 -41.80 17.92 12.18
C TYR A 6 -41.14 18.80 11.13
N ASP A 7 -40.36 18.18 10.24
CA ASP A 7 -39.82 18.79 9.03
C ASP A 7 -40.31 17.94 7.86
N ASP A 8 -41.03 18.55 6.92
CA ASP A 8 -41.68 17.89 5.76
C ASP A 8 -42.54 16.63 6.07
N GLY A 9 -43.14 16.57 7.27
CA GLY A 9 -44.00 15.46 7.69
C GLY A 9 -43.26 14.26 8.29
N VAL A 10 -41.93 14.37 8.46
CA VAL A 10 -41.09 13.37 9.13
C VAL A 10 -40.77 13.86 10.56
N PRO A 11 -40.92 13.02 11.60
CA PRO A 11 -40.54 13.40 12.96
C PRO A 11 -39.01 13.52 13.07
N VAL A 12 -38.53 14.70 13.45
CA VAL A 12 -37.10 15.00 13.59
C VAL A 12 -36.68 14.82 15.04
N PHE A 13 -35.76 13.88 15.29
CA PHE A 13 -35.27 13.58 16.63
C PHE A 13 -33.89 14.19 16.85
N PRO A 14 -33.76 15.33 17.57
CA PRO A 14 -32.47 16.02 17.74
C PRO A 14 -31.42 15.17 18.50
N TRP A 15 -31.85 14.20 19.31
CA TRP A 15 -30.96 13.27 20.01
C TRP A 15 -30.36 12.20 19.07
N ALA A 16 -31.00 11.90 17.93
CA ALA A 16 -30.56 10.83 17.03
C ALA A 16 -29.16 11.10 16.47
N SER A 17 -28.86 12.35 16.12
CA SER A 17 -27.52 12.76 15.67
C SER A 17 -26.45 12.55 16.75
N THR A 18 -26.75 12.91 18.01
CA THR A 18 -25.81 12.72 19.13
C THR A 18 -25.57 11.25 19.45
N VAL A 19 -26.61 10.41 19.40
CA VAL A 19 -26.48 8.96 19.60
C VAL A 19 -25.68 8.33 18.46
N GLY A 20 -25.94 8.76 17.22
CA GLY A 20 -25.15 8.36 16.06
C GLY A 20 -23.66 8.62 16.26
N ALA A 21 -23.29 9.84 16.67
CA ALA A 21 -21.90 10.21 16.94
C ALA A 21 -21.25 9.34 18.04
N ILE A 22 -21.96 9.09 19.14
CA ILE A 22 -21.48 8.22 20.23
C ILE A 22 -21.29 6.79 19.74
N CYS A 23 -22.27 6.25 19.00
CA CYS A 23 -22.18 4.91 18.43
C CYS A 23 -20.99 4.80 17.48
N THR A 24 -20.77 5.77 16.58
CA THR A 24 -19.61 5.78 15.68
C THR A 24 -18.29 5.84 16.46
N ALA A 25 -18.20 6.66 17.51
CA ALA A 25 -17.02 6.71 18.36
C ALA A 25 -16.75 5.36 19.05
N CYS A 26 -17.78 4.73 19.61
CA CYS A 26 -17.69 3.39 20.20
C CYS A 26 -17.26 2.34 19.18
N THR A 27 -17.86 2.32 17.98
CA THR A 27 -17.48 1.42 16.89
C THR A 27 -16.02 1.62 16.52
N THR A 28 -15.55 2.86 16.45
CA THR A 28 -14.16 3.17 16.13
C THR A 28 -13.21 2.57 17.17
N LEU A 29 -13.50 2.75 18.47
CA LEU A 29 -12.70 2.17 19.55
C LEU A 29 -12.68 0.63 19.50
N ILE A 30 -13.83 0.02 19.23
CA ILE A 30 -13.94 -1.43 19.10
C ILE A 30 -13.12 -1.92 17.90
N LEU A 31 -13.24 -1.27 16.74
CA LEU A 31 -12.49 -1.64 15.53
C LEU A 31 -10.97 -1.52 15.72
N PHE A 32 -10.50 -0.45 16.36
CA PHE A 32 -9.07 -0.31 16.68
C PHE A 32 -8.62 -1.37 17.69
N GLY A 33 -9.44 -1.66 18.69
CA GLY A 33 -9.15 -2.69 19.69
C GLY A 33 -9.02 -4.08 19.06
N THR A 34 -10.03 -4.51 18.29
CA THR A 34 -10.03 -5.83 17.66
C THR A 34 -8.90 -6.00 16.65
N ALA A 35 -8.59 -4.96 15.87
CA ALA A 35 -7.46 -4.98 14.94
C ALA A 35 -6.13 -5.18 15.68
N THR A 36 -5.92 -4.48 16.81
CA THR A 36 -4.71 -4.62 17.62
C THR A 36 -4.58 -6.02 18.21
N PHE A 37 -5.68 -6.56 18.75
CA PHE A 37 -5.70 -7.95 19.25
C PHE A 37 -5.43 -8.97 18.14
N ALA A 38 -6.01 -8.79 16.95
CA ALA A 38 -5.78 -9.68 15.82
C ALA A 38 -4.30 -9.70 15.41
N ILE A 39 -3.65 -8.53 15.36
CA ILE A 39 -2.21 -8.42 15.08
C ILE A 39 -1.40 -9.15 16.14
N TYR A 40 -1.70 -8.95 17.43
CA TYR A 40 -1.00 -9.61 18.54
C TYR A 40 -1.08 -11.15 18.44
N TYR A 41 -2.28 -11.68 18.19
CA TYR A 41 -2.44 -13.13 18.03
C TYR A 41 -1.80 -13.67 16.76
N MET A 42 -1.83 -12.92 15.65
CA MET A 42 -1.10 -13.30 14.44
C MET A 42 0.40 -13.39 14.70
N GLU A 43 0.97 -12.40 15.40
CA GLU A 43 2.40 -12.39 15.74
C GLU A 43 2.75 -13.56 16.68
N GLN A 44 1.91 -13.81 17.69
CA GLN A 44 2.08 -14.94 18.59
C GLN A 44 2.06 -16.28 17.83
N VAL A 45 1.06 -16.52 16.99
CA VAL A 45 0.94 -17.76 16.22
C VAL A 45 2.07 -17.90 15.22
N SER A 46 2.44 -16.82 14.54
CA SER A 46 3.57 -16.81 13.60
C SER A 46 4.87 -17.17 14.31
N SER A 47 5.11 -16.64 15.51
CA SER A 47 6.33 -16.93 16.28
C SER A 47 6.33 -18.35 16.86
N SER A 48 5.17 -18.85 17.34
CA SER A 48 5.08 -20.20 17.93
C SER A 48 5.13 -21.34 16.91
N ARG A 49 4.79 -21.07 15.64
CA ARG A 49 4.80 -22.08 14.57
C ARG A 49 5.91 -21.89 13.54
N ILE A 50 6.86 -20.99 13.81
CA ILE A 50 7.95 -20.74 12.85
C ILE A 50 8.77 -22.02 12.59
N ASP A 51 8.97 -22.85 13.61
CA ASP A 51 9.69 -24.12 13.49
C ASP A 51 8.91 -25.16 12.66
N GLU A 52 7.57 -25.18 12.77
CA GLU A 52 6.71 -26.03 11.94
C GLU A 52 6.70 -25.56 10.48
N ILE A 53 6.69 -24.24 10.24
CA ILE A 53 6.75 -23.64 8.91
C ILE A 53 8.10 -23.92 8.25
N ASN A 54 9.21 -23.79 9.00
CA ASN A 54 10.56 -24.09 8.52
C ASN A 54 10.78 -25.60 8.27
N ALA A 55 10.01 -26.47 8.92
CA ALA A 55 10.09 -27.92 8.73
C ALA A 55 9.34 -28.42 7.48
N ILE A 56 8.49 -27.59 6.87
CA ILE A 56 7.87 -27.91 5.57
C ILE A 56 8.96 -27.80 4.50
N VAL A 57 9.28 -28.93 3.86
CA VAL A 57 10.23 -28.97 2.74
C VAL A 57 9.71 -28.03 1.65
N THR A 58 10.43 -26.93 1.45
CA THR A 58 10.10 -25.92 0.45
C THR A 58 10.38 -26.48 -0.94
N ASP A 59 9.41 -26.39 -1.84
CA ASP A 59 9.60 -26.75 -3.25
C ASP A 59 10.69 -25.86 -3.87
N GLU A 60 11.59 -26.45 -4.64
CA GLU A 60 12.72 -25.74 -5.26
C GLU A 60 12.21 -24.59 -6.15
N GLU A 61 11.07 -24.76 -6.84
CA GLU A 61 10.46 -23.71 -7.65
C GLU A 61 10.01 -22.50 -6.80
N VAL A 62 9.43 -22.78 -5.62
CA VAL A 62 8.93 -21.73 -4.71
C VAL A 62 10.09 -21.01 -4.04
N GLN A 63 11.13 -21.73 -3.63
CA GLN A 63 12.32 -21.13 -3.05
C GLN A 63 12.99 -20.14 -4.02
N ILE A 64 13.13 -20.53 -5.30
CA ILE A 64 13.70 -19.66 -6.33
C ILE A 64 12.80 -18.43 -6.57
N ALA A 65 11.48 -18.58 -6.52
CA ALA A 65 10.55 -17.47 -6.66
C ALA A 65 10.64 -16.48 -5.48
N ASP A 66 10.70 -16.99 -4.25
CA ASP A 66 10.83 -16.18 -3.02
C ASP A 66 12.17 -15.47 -2.95
N GLU A 67 13.27 -16.12 -3.35
CA GLU A 67 14.60 -15.50 -3.45
C GLU A 67 14.61 -14.35 -4.48
N ARG A 68 13.94 -14.53 -5.63
CA ARG A 68 13.80 -13.45 -6.62
C ARG A 68 12.95 -12.30 -6.10
N GLU A 69 11.86 -12.59 -5.40
CA GLU A 69 10.96 -11.56 -4.87
C GLU A 69 11.60 -10.79 -3.71
N SER A 70 12.25 -11.49 -2.78
CA SER A 70 12.99 -10.88 -1.66
C SER A 70 14.12 -9.98 -2.17
N TYR A 71 14.90 -10.44 -3.15
CA TYR A 71 15.93 -9.62 -3.78
C TYR A 71 15.34 -8.38 -4.46
N GLY A 72 14.21 -8.54 -5.16
CA GLY A 72 13.47 -7.41 -5.75
C GLY A 72 12.97 -6.41 -4.71
N LYS A 73 12.49 -6.89 -3.56
CA LYS A 73 12.03 -6.06 -2.43
C LYS A 73 13.18 -5.28 -1.80
N GLU A 74 14.34 -5.89 -1.60
CA GLU A 74 15.52 -5.22 -1.04
C GLU A 74 16.03 -4.11 -1.97
N VAL A 75 16.17 -4.40 -3.27
CA VAL A 75 16.59 -3.41 -4.26
C VAL A 75 15.55 -2.29 -4.37
N TYR A 76 14.25 -2.62 -4.31
CA TYR A 76 13.19 -1.62 -4.26
C TYR A 76 13.29 -0.74 -3.02
N ALA A 77 13.50 -1.32 -1.84
CA ALA A 77 13.65 -0.59 -0.59
C ALA A 77 14.86 0.36 -0.64
N GLN A 78 15.98 -0.07 -1.24
CA GLN A 78 17.14 0.77 -1.45
C GLN A 78 16.88 1.90 -2.46
N ALA A 79 16.24 1.59 -3.59
CA ALA A 79 15.94 2.56 -4.64
C ALA A 79 14.89 3.62 -4.22
N THR A 80 14.01 3.27 -3.28
CA THR A 80 12.95 4.15 -2.76
C THR A 80 13.31 4.85 -1.44
N LYS A 81 14.57 4.75 -0.96
CA LYS A 81 15.05 5.54 0.18
C LYS A 81 14.84 7.03 -0.06
N TRP A 82 14.31 7.72 0.95
CA TRP A 82 13.98 9.16 0.86
C TRP A 82 15.18 10.04 0.48
N SER A 83 16.42 9.64 0.80
CA SER A 83 17.64 10.38 0.41
C SER A 83 17.93 10.29 -1.09
N VAL A 84 17.55 9.21 -1.75
CA VAL A 84 17.87 8.90 -3.16
C VAL A 84 16.76 9.36 -4.11
N VAL A 85 15.52 9.44 -3.61
CA VAL A 85 14.36 9.84 -4.42
C VAL A 85 14.49 11.31 -4.85
N PRO A 86 14.35 11.63 -6.15
CA PRO A 86 14.45 12.99 -6.65
C PRO A 86 13.30 13.84 -6.14
N PHE A 87 13.55 15.14 -5.96
CA PHE A 87 12.61 16.09 -5.37
C PHE A 87 11.22 16.09 -6.04
N ARG A 88 11.17 15.94 -7.37
CA ARG A 88 9.90 15.85 -8.12
C ARG A 88 9.02 14.69 -7.65
N GLN A 89 9.61 13.52 -7.39
CA GLN A 89 8.86 12.34 -6.96
C GLN A 89 8.41 12.45 -5.51
N LYS A 90 9.18 13.14 -4.66
CA LYS A 90 8.74 13.50 -3.30
C LYS A 90 7.51 14.38 -3.32
N ILE A 91 7.50 15.41 -4.18
CA ILE A 91 6.32 16.27 -4.34
C ILE A 91 5.11 15.46 -4.82
N VAL A 92 5.30 14.61 -5.83
CA VAL A 92 4.21 13.74 -6.33
C VAL A 92 3.63 12.90 -5.20
N LEU A 93 4.48 12.24 -4.40
CA LEU A 93 4.04 11.38 -3.29
C LEU A 93 3.33 12.15 -2.16
N VAL A 94 3.88 13.31 -1.77
CA VAL A 94 3.26 14.17 -0.75
C VAL A 94 1.93 14.71 -1.28
N SER A 95 1.88 15.15 -2.54
CA SER A 95 0.66 15.67 -3.14
C SER A 95 -0.43 14.60 -3.28
N SER A 96 -0.10 13.38 -3.72
CA SER A 96 -1.06 12.27 -3.76
C SER A 96 -1.63 11.98 -2.38
N LEU A 97 -0.77 11.95 -1.35
CA LEU A 97 -1.22 11.74 0.02
C LEU A 97 -2.16 12.87 0.47
N THR A 98 -1.81 14.14 0.23
CA THR A 98 -2.67 15.27 0.60
C THR A 98 -4.02 15.24 -0.11
N TYR A 99 -4.06 14.87 -1.41
CA TYR A 99 -5.32 14.77 -2.14
C TYR A 99 -6.18 13.59 -1.66
N ALA A 100 -5.57 12.45 -1.32
CA ALA A 100 -6.29 11.32 -0.74
C ALA A 100 -6.91 11.73 0.61
N ILE A 101 -6.10 12.32 1.49
CA ILE A 101 -6.56 12.79 2.81
C ILE A 101 -7.68 13.84 2.65
N ALA A 102 -7.51 14.81 1.76
CA ALA A 102 -8.52 15.83 1.50
C ALA A 102 -9.83 15.22 0.97
N SER A 103 -9.76 14.22 0.08
CA SER A 103 -10.94 13.52 -0.42
C SER A 103 -11.69 12.76 0.68
N CYS A 104 -10.95 12.12 1.60
CA CYS A 104 -11.54 11.42 2.75
C CYS A 104 -12.20 12.40 3.72
N TYR A 105 -11.54 13.52 4.04
CA TYR A 105 -12.13 14.53 4.94
C TYR A 105 -13.34 15.23 4.34
N MET A 106 -13.36 15.48 3.03
CA MET A 106 -14.54 16.01 2.34
C MET A 106 -15.76 15.11 2.56
N VAL A 107 -15.61 13.81 2.32
CA VAL A 107 -16.69 12.82 2.49
C VAL A 107 -17.10 12.67 3.97
N PHE A 108 -16.12 12.72 4.89
CA PHE A 108 -16.39 12.53 6.32
C PHE A 108 -17.05 13.75 6.99
N LEU A 109 -16.65 14.98 6.62
CA LEU A 109 -17.15 16.20 7.25
C LEU A 109 -18.43 16.72 6.61
N PHE A 110 -18.63 16.48 5.30
CA PHE A 110 -19.75 17.05 4.55
C PHE A 110 -20.54 15.97 3.76
N PRO A 111 -21.00 14.90 4.42
CA PRO A 111 -21.71 13.82 3.72
C PRO A 111 -22.99 14.33 3.02
N GLU A 112 -23.71 15.27 3.65
CA GLU A 112 -24.95 15.89 3.13
C GLU A 112 -24.76 16.66 1.82
N TYR A 113 -23.55 17.20 1.59
CA TYR A 113 -23.21 17.91 0.35
C TYR A 113 -22.58 16.98 -0.69
N CYS A 114 -22.06 15.82 -0.27
CA CYS A 114 -21.46 14.84 -1.17
C CYS A 114 -22.50 13.89 -1.75
N PHE A 115 -23.53 13.54 -0.98
CA PHE A 115 -24.54 12.56 -1.36
C PHE A 115 -25.94 13.10 -1.09
N VAL A 116 -26.87 12.76 -1.98
CA VAL A 116 -28.30 12.98 -1.74
C VAL A 116 -28.74 12.03 -0.62
N GLU A 117 -29.53 12.54 0.32
CA GLU A 117 -30.10 11.74 1.40
C GLU A 117 -30.97 10.63 0.79
N PHE A 118 -30.55 9.37 0.98
CA PHE A 118 -31.20 8.20 0.41
C PHE A 118 -31.59 7.25 1.54
N GLY A 119 -32.88 7.17 1.82
CA GLY A 119 -33.43 6.34 2.89
C GLY A 119 -33.60 4.88 2.47
N LEU A 120 -33.78 3.99 3.47
CA LEU A 120 -34.07 2.56 3.23
C LEU A 120 -35.40 2.33 2.49
N THR A 121 -36.30 3.30 2.50
CA THR A 121 -37.59 3.28 1.80
C THR A 121 -37.57 3.99 0.45
N SER A 122 -36.43 4.58 0.05
CA SER A 122 -36.27 5.27 -1.22
C SER A 122 -36.01 4.30 -2.36
N THR A 123 -36.66 4.53 -3.50
CA THR A 123 -36.46 3.76 -4.74
C THR A 123 -35.77 4.61 -5.79
N ILE A 124 -34.81 4.02 -6.50
CA ILE A 124 -33.98 4.70 -7.53
C ILE A 124 -34.84 5.32 -8.63
N GLU A 125 -35.97 4.68 -8.98
CA GLU A 125 -36.91 5.18 -9.99
C GLU A 125 -37.64 6.45 -9.55
N ARG A 126 -37.99 6.55 -8.25
CA ARG A 126 -38.79 7.66 -7.72
C ARG A 126 -37.93 8.85 -7.30
N ASP A 127 -36.84 8.57 -6.60
CA ASP A 127 -36.06 9.61 -5.92
C ASP A 127 -34.79 10.01 -6.70
N LEU A 128 -34.37 9.22 -7.71
CA LEU A 128 -33.16 9.49 -8.53
C LEU A 128 -33.42 9.59 -10.04
N ASN A 129 -34.68 9.69 -10.48
CA ASN A 129 -35.05 9.75 -11.91
C ASN A 129 -34.44 8.60 -12.74
N GLY A 130 -34.26 7.42 -12.15
CA GLY A 130 -33.72 6.24 -12.82
C GLY A 130 -32.20 6.25 -13.11
N ASN A 131 -31.44 7.24 -12.62
CA ASN A 131 -29.99 7.29 -12.80
C ASN A 131 -29.25 7.30 -11.46
N PHE A 132 -28.50 6.24 -11.17
CA PHE A 132 -27.74 6.10 -9.92
C PHE A 132 -26.65 7.18 -9.75
N LEU A 133 -26.15 7.78 -10.85
CA LEU A 133 -25.15 8.85 -10.79
C LEU A 133 -25.68 10.13 -10.15
N ASN A 134 -27.01 10.30 -10.13
CA ASN A 134 -27.65 11.46 -9.51
C ASN A 134 -27.62 11.38 -7.96
N LEU A 135 -27.21 10.25 -7.39
CA LEU A 135 -26.97 10.10 -5.96
C LEU A 135 -25.80 10.98 -5.50
N ILE A 136 -24.82 11.15 -6.39
CA ILE A 136 -23.58 11.85 -6.08
C ILE A 136 -23.79 13.32 -6.46
N GLN A 137 -23.83 14.17 -5.43
CA GLN A 137 -23.92 15.61 -5.62
C GLN A 137 -22.62 16.17 -6.23
N PRO A 138 -22.61 17.40 -6.77
CA PRO A 138 -21.42 17.97 -7.40
C PRO A 138 -20.17 17.97 -6.50
N MET A 139 -20.31 18.11 -5.18
CA MET A 139 -19.16 17.99 -4.25
C MET A 139 -18.69 16.55 -4.08
N GLY A 140 -19.58 15.56 -4.19
CA GLY A 140 -19.21 14.15 -4.20
C GLY A 140 -18.46 13.77 -5.48
N ILE A 141 -18.85 14.34 -6.63
CA ILE A 141 -18.11 14.16 -7.88
C ILE A 141 -16.72 14.78 -7.75
N LEU A 142 -16.61 15.96 -7.13
CA LEU A 142 -15.33 16.59 -6.85
C LEU A 142 -14.45 15.73 -5.94
N SER A 143 -14.99 15.15 -4.85
CA SER A 143 -14.21 14.29 -3.95
C SER A 143 -13.75 13.00 -4.66
N CYS A 144 -14.62 12.36 -5.46
CA CYS A 144 -14.26 11.23 -6.31
C CYS A 144 -13.17 11.60 -7.32
N ALA A 145 -13.25 12.79 -7.93
CA ALA A 145 -12.24 13.27 -8.87
C ALA A 145 -10.88 13.49 -8.17
N LEU A 146 -10.87 14.10 -6.98
CA LEU A 146 -9.65 14.28 -6.18
C LEU A 146 -9.01 12.94 -5.80
N LEU A 147 -9.84 11.95 -5.44
CA LEU A 147 -9.36 10.61 -5.14
C LEU A 147 -8.77 9.92 -6.38
N ALA A 148 -9.45 10.03 -7.53
CA ALA A 148 -8.95 9.49 -8.80
C ALA A 148 -7.63 10.13 -9.21
N ILE A 149 -7.49 11.45 -9.03
CA ILE A 149 -6.24 12.18 -9.24
C ILE A 149 -5.16 11.63 -8.30
N SER A 150 -5.44 11.49 -7.01
CA SER A 150 -4.49 10.91 -6.05
C SER A 150 -3.99 9.52 -6.47
N CYS A 151 -4.91 8.62 -6.83
CA CYS A 151 -4.58 7.29 -7.33
C CYS A 151 -3.70 7.34 -8.59
N SER A 152 -3.99 8.28 -9.50
CA SER A 152 -3.20 8.48 -10.72
C SER A 152 -1.77 8.95 -10.42
N LEU A 153 -1.60 9.92 -9.50
CA LEU A 153 -0.27 10.37 -9.07
C LEU A 153 0.50 9.24 -8.38
N LEU A 154 -0.18 8.44 -7.55
CA LEU A 154 0.43 7.28 -6.91
C LEU A 154 0.86 6.24 -7.95
N ALA A 155 0.03 5.97 -8.97
CA ALA A 155 0.37 5.06 -10.05
C ALA A 155 1.59 5.53 -10.86
N ILE A 156 1.71 6.84 -11.11
CA ILE A 156 2.89 7.43 -11.76
C ILE A 156 4.13 7.20 -10.91
N PHE A 157 4.05 7.42 -9.58
CA PHE A 157 5.15 7.15 -8.67
C PHE A 157 5.54 5.68 -8.65
N LEU A 158 4.56 4.77 -8.59
CA LEU A 158 4.80 3.32 -8.62
C LEU A 158 5.41 2.85 -9.93
N HIS A 159 4.98 3.42 -11.06
CA HIS A 159 5.57 3.11 -12.35
C HIS A 159 7.03 3.59 -12.43
N TRP A 160 7.29 4.80 -11.94
CA TRP A 160 8.65 5.35 -11.85
C TRP A 160 9.54 4.51 -10.91
N SER A 161 9.04 4.12 -9.75
CA SER A 161 9.81 3.33 -8.77
C SER A 161 10.14 1.94 -9.33
N LYS A 162 9.18 1.26 -9.97
CA LYS A 162 9.42 -0.02 -10.67
C LYS A 162 10.50 0.10 -11.73
N ARG A 163 10.44 1.14 -12.57
CA ARG A 163 11.47 1.39 -13.59
C ARG A 163 12.83 1.63 -12.96
N LYS A 164 12.89 2.45 -11.91
CA LYS A 164 14.14 2.77 -11.21
C LYS A 164 14.75 1.55 -10.54
N THR A 165 13.94 0.68 -9.95
CA THR A 165 14.36 -0.60 -9.37
C THR A 165 14.90 -1.54 -10.45
N ALA A 166 14.22 -1.66 -11.59
CA ALA A 166 14.71 -2.48 -12.71
C ALA A 166 16.05 -1.97 -13.26
N ASP A 167 16.22 -0.66 -13.39
CA ASP A 167 17.49 -0.05 -13.83
C ASP A 167 18.61 -0.28 -12.80
N THR A 168 18.29 -0.23 -11.51
CA THR A 168 19.25 -0.48 -10.42
C THR A 168 19.64 -1.96 -10.37
N LEU A 169 18.66 -2.84 -10.51
CA LEU A 169 18.85 -4.29 -10.56
C LEU A 169 19.78 -4.69 -11.71
N LYS A 170 19.55 -4.17 -12.92
CA LYS A 170 20.42 -4.40 -14.08
C LYS A 170 21.86 -4.00 -13.80
N ARG A 171 22.09 -2.81 -13.21
CA ARG A 171 23.44 -2.35 -12.87
C ARG A 171 24.15 -3.27 -11.87
N ILE A 172 23.44 -3.77 -10.86
CA ILE A 172 24.02 -4.70 -9.89
C ILE A 172 24.38 -6.02 -10.57
N VAL A 173 23.52 -6.54 -11.46
CA VAL A 173 23.80 -7.77 -12.22
C VAL A 173 25.00 -7.58 -13.17
N ASP A 174 25.09 -6.44 -13.85
CA ASP A 174 26.21 -6.10 -14.74
C ASP A 174 27.53 -5.93 -13.96
N GLU A 175 27.49 -5.31 -12.78
CA GLU A 175 28.66 -5.15 -11.91
C GLU A 175 29.11 -6.51 -11.34
N ASN A 176 28.17 -7.37 -10.93
CA ASN A 176 28.49 -8.68 -10.37
C ASN A 176 29.04 -9.65 -11.44
N SER A 177 28.53 -9.58 -12.68
CA SER A 177 29.07 -10.37 -13.81
C SER A 177 30.49 -9.93 -14.18
N SER A 178 30.73 -8.62 -14.23
CA SER A 178 32.07 -8.06 -14.46
C SER A 178 33.06 -8.41 -13.34
N GLY A 179 32.61 -8.38 -12.09
CA GLY A 179 33.39 -8.78 -10.92
C GLY A 179 33.74 -10.28 -10.93
N LEU A 180 32.81 -11.13 -11.37
CA LEU A 180 33.05 -12.56 -11.54
C LEU A 180 34.10 -12.82 -12.63
N GLU A 181 34.01 -12.15 -13.77
CA GLU A 181 35.00 -12.27 -14.86
C GLU A 181 36.40 -11.83 -14.41
N LEU A 182 36.49 -10.72 -13.67
CA LEU A 182 37.74 -10.24 -13.07
C LEU A 182 38.31 -11.21 -12.02
N GLY A 183 37.44 -11.82 -11.20
CA GLY A 183 37.82 -12.83 -10.22
C GLY A 183 38.36 -14.10 -10.88
N VAL A 184 37.66 -14.60 -11.90
CA VAL A 184 38.08 -15.78 -12.68
C VAL A 184 39.38 -15.49 -13.44
N ALA A 185 39.53 -14.31 -14.04
CA ALA A 185 40.77 -13.89 -14.71
C ALA A 185 41.96 -13.78 -13.73
N ARG A 186 41.72 -13.28 -12.51
CA ARG A 186 42.75 -13.23 -11.45
C ARG A 186 43.18 -14.63 -11.02
N VAL A 187 42.24 -15.55 -10.79
CA VAL A 187 42.51 -16.95 -10.42
C VAL A 187 43.29 -17.67 -11.52
N ARG A 188 42.91 -17.47 -12.80
CA ARG A 188 43.61 -18.04 -13.96
C ARG A 188 45.06 -17.54 -14.05
N ASN A 189 45.29 -16.24 -13.88
CA ASN A 189 46.65 -15.66 -13.85
C ASN A 189 47.50 -16.16 -12.67
N THR A 190 46.92 -16.44 -11.50
CA THR A 190 47.67 -17.05 -10.38
C THR A 190 47.97 -18.54 -10.59
N SER A 191 47.14 -19.26 -11.36
CA SER A 191 47.38 -20.67 -11.70
C SER A 191 48.54 -20.86 -12.70
N GLU A 192 48.83 -19.85 -13.53
CA GLU A 192 49.89 -19.93 -14.54
C GLU A 192 51.29 -19.61 -13.98
N TYR A 193 51.39 -19.11 -12.73
CA TYR A 193 52.63 -18.77 -12.04
C TYR A 193 53.05 -19.79 -10.96
N SER A 194 52.69 -21.07 -11.12
CA SER A 194 53.27 -22.15 -10.32
C SER A 194 54.19 -23.02 -11.18
N PRO A 195 55.39 -22.57 -11.58
CA PRO A 195 56.40 -23.49 -12.05
C PRO A 195 56.82 -24.36 -10.87
N LEU A 196 56.44 -25.62 -10.94
CA LEU A 196 57.01 -26.74 -10.20
C LEU A 196 58.54 -26.59 -10.10
N ARG A 197 59.06 -26.10 -8.97
CA ARG A 197 60.42 -26.45 -8.55
C ARG A 197 60.35 -27.84 -7.93
N VAL A 198 60.37 -28.84 -8.80
CA VAL A 198 60.90 -30.16 -8.45
C VAL A 198 62.41 -29.96 -8.35
N ASN A 199 62.89 -29.67 -7.14
CA ASN A 199 64.30 -29.82 -6.84
C ASN A 199 64.52 -31.30 -6.53
N ASP A 200 64.90 -32.04 -7.57
CA ASP A 200 65.69 -33.26 -7.45
C ASP A 200 67.11 -32.84 -7.03
N GLU A 201 67.46 -33.03 -5.77
CA GLU A 201 68.86 -33.17 -5.28
C GLU A 201 68.80 -34.20 -4.14
N THR A 202 69.07 -35.48 -4.46
CA THR A 202 70.32 -36.23 -4.15
C THR A 202 70.76 -36.23 -2.70
#